data_AF-A0A8X6PTG8-F1
#
_entry.id   AF-A0A8X6PTG8-F1
#
_cell.length_a   1.000
_cell.length_b   1.000
_cell.length_c   1.000
_cell.angle_alpha   90.00
_cell.angle_beta   90.00
_cell.angle_gamma   90.00
#
_symmetry.space_group_name_H-M   'P 1'
#
loop_
_entity.id
_entity.type
_entity.pdbx_description
1 polymer ?
#
loop_
_entity_poly.entity_id
_entity_poly.type
_entity_poly.pdbx_seq_one_letter_code
_entity_poly.pdbx_strand_id
1 'polypeptide(L)' 'IRKIIEQIRPDRQTVMFSATWPKAVQRLAEDFLDVYVQVNIGALQLSANHNIMQIVDIVEENEKEDK' A
#
# COMPACT_ATOMS: atom_id res chain seq x y z
N ILE A 1 -11.13 -2.69 -10.99
CA ILE A 1 -11.57 -3.36 -9.73
C ILE A 1 -13.08 -3.30 -9.55
N ARG A 2 -13.73 -2.13 -9.49
CA ARG A 2 -15.19 -2.03 -9.28
C ARG A 2 -16.03 -2.92 -10.23
N LYS A 3 -15.80 -2.82 -11.55
CA LYS A 3 -16.45 -3.67 -12.57
C LYS A 3 -16.29 -5.19 -12.37
N ILE A 4 -15.18 -5.61 -11.74
CA ILE A 4 -14.91 -7.04 -11.48
C ILE A 4 -15.66 -7.47 -10.22
N ILE A 5 -15.56 -6.66 -9.15
CA ILE A 5 -16.19 -6.95 -7.86
C ILE A 5 -17.73 -6.96 -7.97
N GLU A 6 -18.32 -6.11 -8.82
CA GLU A 6 -19.77 -6.08 -9.10
C GLU A 6 -20.30 -7.40 -9.69
N GLN A 7 -19.44 -8.25 -10.23
CA GLN A 7 -19.81 -9.56 -10.78
C GLN A 7 -19.63 -10.70 -9.77
N ILE A 8 -19.17 -10.41 -8.55
CA ILE A 8 -18.96 -11.39 -7.49
C ILE A 8 -20.12 -11.33 -6.50
N ARG A 9 -20.53 -12.50 -5.98
CA ARG A 9 -21.57 -12.62 -4.94
C ARG A 9 -21.30 -11.67 -3.75
N PRO A 10 -22.34 -11.10 -3.12
CA PRO A 10 -22.21 -10.13 -2.04
C PRO A 10 -21.60 -10.73 -0.76
N ASP A 11 -21.84 -12.01 -0.49
CA ASP A 11 -21.36 -12.77 0.67
C ASP A 11 -19.96 -13.37 0.45
N ARG A 12 -19.14 -12.69 -0.34
CA ARG A 12 -17.72 -13.02 -0.53
C ARG A 12 -16.90 -12.58 0.67
N GLN A 13 -15.83 -13.32 0.96
CA GLN A 13 -14.74 -12.79 1.79
C GLN A 13 -13.83 -11.93 0.91
N THR A 14 -13.55 -10.70 1.33
CA THR A 14 -12.59 -9.82 0.65
C THR A 14 -11.41 -9.58 1.58
N VAL A 15 -10.20 -9.76 1.07
CA VAL A 15 -8.95 -9.56 1.82
C VAL A 15 -8.03 -8.67 1.00
N MET A 16 -7.51 -7.61 1.63
CA MET A 16 -6.58 -6.67 1.00
C MET A 16 -5.24 -6.73 1.74
N PHE A 17 -4.15 -6.68 0.98
CA PHE A 17 -2.78 -6.69 1.50
C PHE A 17 -2.00 -5.55 0.88
N SER A 18 -1.19 -4.87 1.69
CA SER A 18 -0.29 -3.82 1.21
C SER A 18 0.81 -3.56 2.25
N ALA A 19 1.99 -3.17 1.78
CA ALA A 19 3.05 -2.64 2.65
C ALA A 19 2.79 -1.18 3.07
N THR A 20 1.91 -0.47 2.35
CA THR A 20 1.60 0.93 2.60
C THR A 20 0.10 1.16 2.68
N TRP A 21 -0.37 1.94 3.65
CA TRP A 21 -1.80 2.18 3.87
C TRP A 21 -2.19 3.68 3.91
N PRO A 22 -1.94 4.44 2.83
CA PRO A 22 -2.30 5.87 2.77
C PRO A 22 -3.81 6.09 2.72
N LYS A 23 -4.27 7.30 3.06
CA LYS A 23 -5.70 7.67 3.09
C LYS A 23 -6.48 7.36 1.80
N ALA A 24 -5.83 7.45 0.64
CA ALA A 24 -6.47 7.14 -0.64
C ALA A 24 -6.82 5.64 -0.77
N VAL A 25 -5.96 4.76 -0.27
CA VAL A 25 -6.18 3.30 -0.28
C VAL A 25 -7.22 2.92 0.78
N GLN A 26 -7.24 3.60 1.92
CA GLN A 26 -8.27 3.41 2.96
C GLN A 26 -9.68 3.64 2.40
N ARG A 27 -9.89 4.77 1.70
CA ARG A 27 -11.18 5.06 1.04
C ARG A 27 -11.56 4.00 0.01
N LEU A 28 -10.59 3.47 -0.73
CA LEU A 28 -10.83 2.40 -1.69
C LEU A 28 -11.25 1.10 -0.99
N ALA A 29 -10.64 0.80 0.16
CA ALA A 29 -10.96 -0.38 0.93
C ALA A 29 -12.37 -0.32 1.53
N GLU A 30 -12.81 0.86 2.00
CA GLU A 30 -14.17 1.11 2.49
C GLU A 30 -15.26 0.83 1.43
N ASP A 31 -14.95 0.99 0.14
CA ASP A 31 -15.89 0.70 -0.94
C ASP A 31 -16.06 -0.81 -1.24
N PHE A 32 -15.13 -1.65 -0.77
CA PHE A 32 -15.06 -3.06 -1.17
C PHE A 32 -15.03 -4.06 -0.01
N LEU A 33 -14.73 -3.60 1.20
CA LEU A 33 -14.76 -4.36 2.44
C LEU A 33 -16.03 -3.98 3.22
N ASP A 34 -16.80 -4.98 3.64
CA ASP A 34 -17.83 -4.83 4.68
C ASP A 34 -17.18 -4.94 6.07
N VAL A 35 -17.92 -5.17 7.17
CA VAL A 35 -17.40 -5.37 8.54
C VAL A 35 -16.05 -6.12 8.57
N TYR A 36 -14.95 -5.36 8.64
CA TYR A 36 -13.59 -5.87 8.47
C TYR A 36 -12.70 -5.58 9.67
N VAL A 37 -11.63 -6.35 9.78
CA VAL A 37 -10.56 -6.16 10.77
C VAL A 37 -9.30 -5.73 10.05
N GLN A 38 -8.67 -4.66 10.52
CA GLN A 38 -7.36 -4.22 10.03
C GLN A 38 -6.26 -4.70 10.99
N VAL A 39 -5.23 -5.35 10.44
CA VAL A 39 -4.02 -5.74 11.17
C VAL A 39 -2.83 -5.05 10.53
N ASN A 40 -2.03 -4.36 11.33
CA ASN A 40 -0.77 -3.75 10.89
C ASN A 40 0.39 -4.43 11.62
N ILE A 41 1.49 -4.65 10.90
CA ILE A 41 2.74 -5.20 11.45
C ILE A 41 3.82 -4.14 11.27
N GLY A 42 4.52 -3.77 12.35
CA GLY A 42 5.50 -2.70 12.34
C GLY A 42 4.89 -1.34 12.70
N ALA A 43 5.43 -0.25 12.16
CA ALA A 43 4.97 1.09 12.46
C ALA A 43 3.62 1.41 11.78
N LEU A 44 2.80 2.25 12.42
CA LEU A 44 1.56 2.78 11.83
C LEU A 44 1.82 3.82 10.73
N GLN A 45 2.99 4.45 10.78
CA GLN A 45 3.45 5.37 9.74
C GLN A 45 4.23 4.61 8.67
N LEU A 46 4.35 5.20 7.48
CA LEU A 46 5.11 4.62 6.38
C LEU A 46 6.54 4.31 6.84
N SER A 47 6.85 3.02 6.89
CA SER A 47 8.17 2.52 7.27
C SER A 47 8.69 1.60 6.18
N ALA A 48 9.88 1.88 5.68
CA ALA A 48 10.63 0.93 4.87
C ALA A 48 11.11 -0.24 5.75
N ASN A 49 11.40 -1.38 5.12
CA ASN A 49 11.93 -2.53 5.81
C ASN A 49 13.25 -2.18 6.51
N HIS A 50 13.33 -2.43 7.82
CA HIS A 50 14.48 -2.10 8.67
C HIS A 50 15.77 -2.85 8.30
N ASN A 51 15.67 -3.96 7.56
CA ASN A 51 16.83 -4.72 7.11
C ASN A 51 17.49 -4.14 5.85
N ILE A 52 16.90 -3.10 5.23
CA ILE A 52 17.45 -2.48 4.02
C ILE A 52 18.24 -1.23 4.41
N MET A 53 19.55 -1.26 4.15
CA MET A 53 20.39 -0.07 4.22
C MET A 53 19.98 0.91 3.11
N GLN A 54 19.56 2.10 3.50
CA GLN A 54 19.11 3.15 2.58
C GLN A 54 20.12 4.29 2.60
N ILE A 55 20.74 4.57 1.46
CA ILE A 55 21.68 5.67 1.26
C ILE A 55 21.06 6.64 0.26
N VAL A 56 21.13 7.94 0.57
CA VAL A 56 20.63 9.01 -0.31
C VAL A 56 21.81 9.90 -0.70
N ASP A 57 22.20 9.80 -1.97
CA ASP A 57 23.20 10.68 -2.56
C ASP A 57 22.50 11.84 -3.28
N ILE A 58 22.86 13.06 -2.91
CA ILE A 58 22.36 14.28 -3.58
C ILE A 58 23.42 14.70 -4.61
N VAL A 59 23.03 14.68 -5.88
CA VAL A 59 23.89 15.02 -7.03
C VAL A 59 23.11 15.91 -7.99
N GLU A 60 23.83 16.67 -8.82
CA GLU A 60 23.23 17.42 -9.92
C GLU A 60 22.73 16.47 -11.03
N GLU A 61 21.76 16.90 -11.85
CA GLU A 61 21.13 16.02 -12.85
C GLU A 61 22.14 15.41 -13.84
N ASN A 62 23.14 16.21 -14.25
CA ASN A 62 24.20 15.78 -15.14
C ASN A 62 25.17 14.78 -14.50
N GLU A 63 25.21 14.67 -13.18
CA GLU A 63 26.09 13.75 -12.44
C GLU A 63 25.41 12.39 -12.16
N LYS A 64 24.13 12.23 -12.53
CA LYS A 64 23.39 10.97 -12.33
C LYS A 64 23.78 9.86 -13.30
N GLU A 65 24.17 10.21 -14.53
CA GLU A 65 24.53 9.21 -15.56
C GLU A 65 25.95 8.66 -15.38
N ASP A 66 26.85 9.44 -14.75
CA ASP A 66 28.24 9.06 -14.49
C ASP A 66 28.40 8.26 -13.17
N LYS A 67 27.29 7.93 -12.50
CA LYS A 67 27.21 7.06 -11.32
C LYS A 67 26.49 5.75 -11.63
#